data_AF-R9IP45-F1
#
_entry.id   AF-R9IP45-F1
#
_cell.length_a   1.000
_cell.length_b   1.000
_cell.length_c   1.000
_cell.angle_alpha   90.00
_cell.angle_beta   90.00
_cell.angle_gamma   90.00
#
_symmetry.space_group_name_H-M   'P 1'
#
loop_
_entity.id
_entity.type
_entity.pdbx_description
1 polymer ?
#
loop_
_entity_poly.entity_id
_entity_poly.type
_entity_poly.pdbx_seq_one_letter_code
_entity_poly.pdbx_strand_id
1 'polypeptide(L)'
;MNYEDFYQDLLPQQKNVKDGLAALQKLFKAVNREVEGGDVKSLVKDMETMVQAVSALADSVKAMKASADGFDAKGYFESGEFAAQILAACAEKGVDVRGESPVYEMFPYRVKVDTENQDLYLDRKKVQCMRPESFVDIVKNGQDRLNKAPFNAMAFASELSDAYDLAILKYNRQPQSDIYLTNLYKVLAPMSRFRKDYDQQSFAFDLARLYISGIEETKNGKKFQFGPTRVGQKAIRILGRDGKEQFLATIRFYE
;
A
#
# COMPACT_ATOMS: atom_id res chain seq x y z
N MET A 1 -1.51 20.79 -12.01
CA MET A 1 -2.21 19.92 -12.98
C MET A 1 -2.27 18.56 -12.33
N ASN A 2 -3.46 18.06 -12.05
CA ASN A 2 -3.59 16.85 -11.26
C ASN A 2 -3.12 15.63 -12.07
N TYR A 3 -2.57 14.62 -11.40
CA TYR A 3 -2.15 13.39 -12.09
C TYR A 3 -3.33 12.72 -12.82
N GLU A 4 -4.56 12.84 -12.32
CA GLU A 4 -5.74 12.31 -13.00
C GLU A 4 -6.06 13.04 -14.30
N ASP A 5 -5.85 14.36 -14.39
CA ASP A 5 -6.02 15.10 -15.65
C ASP A 5 -4.98 14.63 -16.68
N PHE A 6 -3.72 14.48 -16.23
CA PHE A 6 -2.65 13.90 -17.04
C PHE A 6 -2.96 12.46 -17.50
N TYR A 7 -3.55 11.64 -16.63
CA TYR A 7 -3.96 10.29 -16.97
C TYR A 7 -5.08 10.28 -18.00
N GLN A 8 -6.09 11.14 -17.86
CA GLN A 8 -7.18 11.29 -18.83
C GLN A 8 -6.68 11.76 -20.19
N ASP A 9 -5.70 12.66 -20.24
CA ASP A 9 -5.10 13.15 -21.49
C ASP A 9 -4.32 12.05 -22.24
N LEU A 10 -3.77 11.07 -21.52
CA LEU A 10 -3.04 9.94 -22.10
C LEU A 10 -3.96 8.82 -22.63
N LEU A 11 -5.16 8.64 -22.08
CA LEU A 11 -6.07 7.55 -22.45
C LEU A 11 -6.44 7.52 -23.95
N PRO A 12 -6.82 8.65 -24.59
CA PRO A 12 -7.11 8.69 -26.02
C PRO A 12 -5.88 8.32 -26.86
N GLN A 13 -4.70 8.81 -26.49
CA GLN A 13 -3.47 8.53 -27.22
C GLN A 13 -3.06 7.07 -27.08
N GLN A 14 -3.22 6.47 -25.89
CA GLN A 14 -2.99 5.05 -25.67
C GLN A 14 -3.92 4.18 -26.52
N LYS A 15 -5.20 4.57 -26.63
CA LYS A 15 -6.16 3.89 -27.51
C LYS A 15 -5.76 4.01 -28.99
N ASN A 16 -5.41 5.21 -29.44
CA ASN A 16 -4.96 5.45 -30.81
C ASN A 16 -3.71 4.63 -31.17
N VAL A 17 -2.76 4.51 -30.22
CA VAL A 17 -1.57 3.67 -30.39
C VAL A 17 -1.94 2.20 -30.53
N LYS A 18 -2.85 1.70 -29.69
CA LYS A 18 -3.33 0.31 -29.75
C LYS A 18 -4.04 0.02 -31.06
N ASP A 19 -4.95 0.89 -31.49
CA ASP A 19 -5.72 0.71 -32.71
C ASP A 19 -4.80 0.83 -33.95
N GLY A 20 -3.82 1.74 -33.92
CA GLY A 20 -2.79 1.90 -34.95
C GLY A 20 -1.88 0.67 -35.08
N LEU A 21 -1.45 0.06 -33.97
CA LEU A 21 -0.69 -1.20 -33.99
C LEU A 21 -1.50 -2.35 -34.60
N ALA A 22 -2.78 -2.47 -34.27
CA ALA A 22 -3.66 -3.48 -34.83
C ALA A 22 -3.87 -3.27 -36.35
N ALA A 23 -4.00 -2.02 -36.80
CA ALA A 23 -4.10 -1.68 -38.21
C ALA A 23 -2.80 -2.00 -38.97
N LEU A 24 -1.64 -1.64 -38.43
CA LEU A 24 -0.34 -1.97 -39.03
C LEU A 24 -0.12 -3.48 -39.14
N GLN A 25 -0.53 -4.26 -38.13
CA GLN A 25 -0.42 -5.71 -38.19
C GLN A 25 -1.29 -6.31 -39.31
N LYS A 26 -2.47 -5.74 -39.58
CA LYS A 26 -3.32 -6.16 -40.71
C LYS A 26 -2.70 -5.77 -42.06
N LEU A 27 -2.20 -4.54 -42.18
CA LEU A 27 -1.55 -4.05 -43.40
C LEU A 27 -0.28 -4.85 -43.72
N PHE A 28 0.53 -5.20 -42.71
CA PHE A 28 1.70 -6.05 -42.89
C PHE A 28 1.34 -7.43 -43.45
N LYS A 29 0.23 -8.04 -42.99
CA LYS A 29 -0.26 -9.32 -43.53
C LYS A 29 -0.76 -9.18 -44.97
N ALA A 30 -1.43 -8.07 -45.31
CA ALA A 30 -1.87 -7.79 -46.68
C ALA A 30 -0.66 -7.62 -47.61
N VAL A 31 0.31 -6.78 -47.23
CA VAL A 31 1.56 -6.60 -47.97
C VAL A 31 2.27 -7.93 -48.23
N ASN A 32 2.41 -8.81 -47.23
CA ASN A 32 3.02 -10.13 -47.45
C ASN A 32 2.26 -10.97 -48.47
N ARG A 33 0.91 -10.96 -48.42
CA ARG A 33 0.07 -11.67 -49.38
C ARG A 33 0.21 -11.12 -50.79
N GLU A 34 0.25 -9.80 -50.95
CA GLU A 34 0.41 -9.17 -52.27
C GLU A 34 1.83 -9.38 -52.83
N VAL A 35 2.85 -9.46 -51.98
CA VAL A 35 4.21 -9.87 -52.37
C VAL A 35 4.25 -11.32 -52.85
N GLU A 36 3.59 -12.24 -52.14
CA GLU A 36 3.49 -13.65 -52.54
C GLU A 36 2.66 -13.83 -53.82
N GLY A 37 1.59 -13.03 -53.98
CA GLY A 37 0.68 -13.07 -55.13
C GLY A 37 1.16 -12.31 -56.36
N GLY A 38 2.13 -11.40 -56.22
CA GLY A 38 2.70 -10.61 -57.30
C GLY A 38 1.85 -9.44 -57.80
N ASP A 39 0.80 -9.03 -57.08
CA ASP A 39 -0.01 -7.84 -57.43
C ASP A 39 0.69 -6.55 -56.96
N VAL A 40 1.56 -6.03 -57.83
CA VAL A 40 2.34 -4.82 -57.57
C VAL A 40 1.46 -3.57 -57.37
N LYS A 41 0.27 -3.53 -57.97
CA LYS A 41 -0.61 -2.35 -57.88
C LYS A 41 -1.27 -2.27 -56.50
N SER A 42 -1.76 -3.41 -56.01
CA SER A 42 -2.31 -3.51 -54.66
C SER A 42 -1.21 -3.35 -53.61
N LEU A 43 -0.01 -3.89 -53.86
CA LEU A 43 1.17 -3.72 -53.02
C LEU A 43 1.55 -2.25 -52.80
N VAL A 44 1.65 -1.45 -53.86
CA VAL A 44 2.01 -0.02 -53.73
C VAL A 44 0.97 0.74 -52.90
N LYS A 45 -0.32 0.47 -53.14
CA LYS A 45 -1.40 1.10 -52.38
C LYS A 45 -1.40 0.70 -50.90
N ASP A 46 -1.18 -0.57 -50.60
CA ASP A 46 -1.12 -1.06 -49.22
C ASP A 46 0.13 -0.55 -48.50
N MET A 47 1.26 -0.40 -49.20
CA MET A 47 2.46 0.26 -48.66
C MET A 47 2.23 1.74 -48.38
N GLU A 48 1.57 2.50 -49.26
CA GLU A 48 1.21 3.90 -49.01
C GLU A 48 0.30 4.03 -47.77
N THR A 49 -0.69 3.15 -47.66
CA THR A 49 -1.60 3.09 -46.52
C THR A 49 -0.85 2.73 -45.23
N MET A 50 0.14 1.84 -45.32
CA MET A 50 1.01 1.46 -44.21
C MET A 50 1.90 2.63 -43.75
N VAL A 51 2.47 3.40 -44.68
CA VAL A 51 3.25 4.60 -44.38
C VAL A 51 2.39 5.65 -43.65
N GLN A 52 1.16 5.88 -44.12
CA GLN A 52 0.23 6.79 -43.44
C GLN A 52 -0.12 6.31 -42.02
N ALA A 53 -0.38 5.01 -41.85
CA ALA A 53 -0.65 4.43 -40.53
C ALA A 53 0.56 4.54 -39.58
N VAL A 54 1.80 4.36 -40.07
CA VAL A 54 3.01 4.57 -39.27
C VAL A 54 3.15 6.04 -38.85
N SER A 55 2.87 6.99 -39.76
CA SER A 55 2.95 8.42 -39.44
C SER A 55 1.96 8.80 -38.33
N ALA A 56 0.69 8.38 -38.46
CA ALA A 56 -0.33 8.65 -37.45
C ALA A 56 0.01 8.03 -36.08
N LEU A 57 0.59 6.83 -36.09
CA LEU A 57 1.07 6.18 -34.87
C LEU A 57 2.25 6.94 -34.24
N ALA A 58 3.22 7.38 -35.06
CA ALA A 58 4.35 8.15 -34.60
C ALA A 58 3.93 9.49 -33.98
N ASP A 59 2.94 10.16 -34.56
CA ASP A 59 2.40 11.41 -34.02
C ASP A 59 1.66 11.22 -32.69
N SER A 60 0.90 10.12 -32.56
CA SER A 60 0.26 9.75 -31.29
C SER A 60 1.31 9.48 -30.20
N VAL A 61 2.40 8.78 -30.54
CA VAL A 61 3.51 8.52 -29.60
C VAL A 61 4.25 9.80 -29.23
N LYS A 62 4.49 10.71 -30.18
CA LYS A 62 5.08 12.03 -29.89
C LYS A 62 4.19 12.86 -28.99
N ALA A 63 2.87 12.83 -29.18
CA ALA A 63 1.92 13.53 -28.31
C ALA A 63 1.93 12.97 -26.87
N MET A 64 2.01 11.65 -26.70
CA MET A 64 2.19 11.04 -25.37
C MET A 64 3.50 11.48 -24.72
N LYS A 65 4.60 11.48 -25.49
CA LYS A 65 5.91 11.92 -24.99
C LYS A 65 5.89 13.40 -24.59
N ALA A 66 5.32 14.28 -25.41
CA ALA A 66 5.21 15.70 -25.10
C ALA A 66 4.36 15.95 -23.84
N SER A 67 3.27 15.19 -23.67
CA SER A 67 2.45 15.26 -22.45
C SER A 67 3.24 14.80 -21.22
N ALA A 68 4.02 13.71 -21.34
CA ALA A 68 4.85 13.19 -20.26
C ALA A 68 6.01 14.13 -19.90
N ASP A 69 6.68 14.72 -20.89
CA ASP A 69 7.76 15.69 -20.70
C ASP A 69 7.23 17.02 -20.13
N GLY A 70 5.96 17.36 -20.37
CA GLY A 70 5.28 18.55 -19.84
C GLY A 70 4.74 18.40 -18.42
N PHE A 71 4.70 17.18 -17.86
CA PHE A 71 4.22 16.96 -16.50
C PHE A 71 5.33 17.25 -15.49
N ASP A 72 5.19 18.35 -14.76
CA ASP A 72 6.12 18.70 -13.66
C ASP A 72 5.85 17.84 -12.42
N ALA A 73 6.43 16.64 -12.42
CA ALA A 73 6.37 15.73 -11.29
C ALA A 73 6.99 16.33 -10.01
N LYS A 74 7.96 17.26 -10.10
CA LYS A 74 8.55 17.88 -8.89
C LYS A 74 7.58 18.88 -8.30
N GLY A 75 7.07 19.80 -9.10
CA GLY A 75 6.07 20.77 -8.66
C GLY A 75 4.80 20.11 -8.13
N TYR A 76 4.40 18.97 -8.68
CA TYR A 76 3.24 18.21 -8.20
C TYR A 76 3.44 17.59 -6.80
N PHE A 77 4.63 17.10 -6.49
CA PHE A 77 4.96 16.59 -5.14
C PHE A 77 5.21 17.73 -4.14
N GLU A 78 5.85 18.82 -4.58
CA GLU A 78 6.19 19.97 -3.73
C GLU A 78 4.96 20.84 -3.39
N SER A 79 3.98 20.94 -4.30
CA SER A 79 2.76 21.71 -4.10
C SER A 79 1.80 21.10 -3.06
N GLY A 80 2.00 19.83 -2.70
CA GLY A 80 1.12 19.10 -1.79
C GLY A 80 -0.22 18.67 -2.41
N GLU A 81 -0.47 18.92 -3.70
CA GLU A 81 -1.65 18.41 -4.42
C GLU A 81 -1.72 16.88 -4.35
N PHE A 82 -0.57 16.22 -4.48
CA PHE A 82 -0.44 14.77 -4.35
C PHE A 82 -0.92 14.26 -2.97
N ALA A 83 -0.53 14.94 -1.90
CA ALA A 83 -0.95 14.60 -0.54
C ALA A 83 -2.47 14.79 -0.35
N ALA A 84 -3.03 15.88 -0.86
CA ALA A 84 -4.47 16.14 -0.79
C ALA A 84 -5.29 15.07 -1.53
N GLN A 85 -4.83 14.65 -2.73
CA GLN A 85 -5.49 13.59 -3.48
C GLN A 85 -5.38 12.22 -2.81
N ILE A 86 -4.24 11.90 -2.18
CA ILE A 86 -4.13 10.67 -1.37
C ILE A 86 -5.17 10.68 -0.26
N LEU A 87 -5.29 11.79 0.49
CA LEU A 87 -6.23 11.88 1.61
C LEU A 87 -7.68 11.73 1.13
N ALA A 88 -8.03 12.35 0.01
CA ALA A 88 -9.35 12.21 -0.60
C ALA A 88 -9.64 10.77 -1.04
N ALA A 89 -8.70 10.13 -1.75
CA ALA A 89 -8.84 8.75 -2.20
C ALA A 89 -8.87 7.74 -1.03
N CYS A 90 -8.13 8.01 0.05
CA CYS A 90 -8.20 7.23 1.28
C CYS A 90 -9.56 7.35 1.96
N ALA A 91 -10.11 8.57 2.07
CA ALA A 91 -11.42 8.80 2.64
C ALA A 91 -12.53 8.07 1.86
N GLU A 92 -12.47 8.11 0.53
CA GLU A 92 -13.42 7.40 -0.34
C GLU A 92 -13.33 5.87 -0.19
N LYS A 93 -12.10 5.33 -0.08
CA LYS A 93 -11.85 3.89 -0.01
C LYS A 93 -11.99 3.32 1.41
N GLY A 94 -12.26 4.16 2.41
CA GLY A 94 -12.40 3.78 3.81
C GLY A 94 -11.08 3.44 4.51
N VAL A 95 -9.97 3.98 4.01
CA VAL A 95 -8.65 3.82 4.62
C VAL A 95 -8.46 4.91 5.66
N ASP A 96 -8.28 4.51 6.92
CA ASP A 96 -8.05 5.44 8.02
C ASP A 96 -6.62 6.02 7.97
N VAL A 97 -6.52 7.34 7.84
CA VAL A 97 -5.24 8.07 7.71
C VAL A 97 -5.07 9.04 8.87
N ARG A 98 -3.91 8.97 9.52
CA ARG A 98 -3.47 9.99 10.49
C ARG A 98 -2.08 10.49 10.15
N GLY A 99 -1.73 11.70 10.57
CA GLY A 99 -0.42 12.29 10.35
C GLY A 99 -0.47 13.48 9.40
N GLU A 100 0.69 14.11 9.22
CA GLU A 100 0.88 15.27 8.37
C GLU A 100 2.07 15.02 7.43
N SER A 101 2.07 15.69 6.28
CA SER A 101 3.18 15.62 5.32
C SER A 101 4.52 15.84 6.03
N PRO A 102 5.55 14.99 5.81
CA PRO A 102 5.68 13.97 4.76
C PRO A 102 5.33 12.54 5.20
N VAL A 103 4.80 12.32 6.41
CA VAL A 103 4.58 10.97 6.97
C VAL A 103 3.11 10.78 7.34
N TYR A 104 2.46 9.87 6.63
CA TYR A 104 1.11 9.42 6.89
C TYR A 104 1.13 8.02 7.51
N GLU A 105 0.23 7.78 8.45
CA GLU A 105 -0.03 6.49 9.06
C GLU A 105 -1.36 5.96 8.53
N MET A 106 -1.29 4.96 7.66
CA MET A 106 -2.42 4.25 7.07
C MET A 106 -2.47 2.83 7.63
N PHE A 107 -3.10 2.63 8.79
CA PHE A 107 -2.99 1.38 9.55
C PHE A 107 -3.23 0.13 8.69
N PRO A 108 -2.37 -0.89 8.69
CA PRO A 108 -1.19 -1.04 9.54
C PRO A 108 0.11 -0.45 8.96
N TYR A 109 0.08 0.22 7.82
CA TYR A 109 1.26 0.72 7.11
C TYR A 109 1.62 2.16 7.48
N ARG A 110 2.91 2.48 7.43
CA ARG A 110 3.45 3.84 7.44
C ARG A 110 3.80 4.28 6.02
N VAL A 111 3.19 5.35 5.55
CA VAL A 111 3.46 5.92 4.24
C VAL A 111 4.33 7.16 4.41
N LYS A 112 5.53 7.15 3.86
CA LYS A 112 6.38 8.34 3.75
C LYS A 112 6.41 8.79 2.30
N VAL A 113 6.11 10.06 2.07
CA VAL A 113 6.24 10.72 0.77
C VAL A 113 7.63 11.36 0.72
N ASP A 114 8.46 10.93 -0.23
CA ASP A 114 9.76 11.52 -0.48
C ASP A 114 9.67 12.44 -1.70
N THR A 115 9.52 13.74 -1.44
CA THR A 115 9.37 14.76 -2.47
C THR A 115 10.64 14.98 -3.28
N GLU A 116 11.82 14.75 -2.69
CA GLU A 116 13.11 14.93 -3.38
C GLU A 116 13.36 13.83 -4.40
N ASN A 117 13.11 12.58 -4.02
CA ASN A 117 13.31 11.42 -4.88
C ASN A 117 12.06 11.04 -5.70
N GLN A 118 10.93 11.73 -5.49
CA GLN A 118 9.62 11.41 -6.10
C GLN A 118 9.16 9.97 -5.84
N ASP A 119 9.53 9.45 -4.68
CA ASP A 119 9.26 8.06 -4.29
C ASP A 119 8.30 8.00 -3.12
N LEU A 120 7.46 6.97 -3.09
CA LEU A 120 6.65 6.64 -1.93
C LEU A 120 7.30 5.48 -1.21
N TYR A 121 7.33 5.56 0.11
CA TYR A 121 7.76 4.46 0.96
C TYR A 121 6.57 3.94 1.73
N LEU A 122 6.24 2.68 1.53
CA LEU A 122 5.30 1.93 2.35
C LEU A 122 6.14 1.09 3.34
N ASP A 123 6.14 1.53 4.58
CA ASP A 123 7.05 1.18 5.68
C ASP A 123 8.52 1.41 5.32
N ARG A 124 9.12 0.42 4.66
CA ARG A 124 10.51 0.39 4.20
C ARG A 124 10.62 -0.02 2.73
N LYS A 125 9.50 -0.35 2.08
CA LYS A 125 9.46 -0.74 0.67
C LYS A 125 9.21 0.49 -0.17
N LYS A 126 10.09 0.70 -1.13
CA LYS A 126 9.94 1.73 -2.16
C LYS A 126 8.82 1.31 -3.12
N VAL A 127 7.82 2.18 -3.26
CA VAL A 127 6.71 2.06 -4.20
C VAL A 127 6.85 3.22 -5.18
N GLN A 128 7.24 2.89 -6.41
CA GLN A 128 7.28 3.85 -7.50
C GLN A 128 5.88 3.95 -8.12
N CYS A 129 5.03 4.78 -7.53
CA CYS A 129 3.72 5.07 -8.06
C CYS A 129 3.42 6.56 -7.88
N MET A 130 3.13 7.26 -8.97
CA MET A 130 2.80 8.69 -8.94
C MET A 130 1.29 8.95 -9.01
N ARG A 131 0.47 7.89 -9.16
CA ARG A 131 -0.99 7.96 -9.18
C ARG A 131 -1.56 7.75 -7.76
N PRO A 132 -2.17 8.77 -7.12
CA PRO A 132 -2.73 8.64 -5.78
C PRO A 132 -3.74 7.50 -5.67
N GLU A 133 -4.66 7.35 -6.61
CA GLU A 133 -5.68 6.31 -6.56
C GLU A 133 -5.09 4.90 -6.55
N SER A 134 -4.13 4.64 -7.43
CA SER A 134 -3.45 3.34 -7.54
C SER A 134 -2.60 3.05 -6.30
N PHE A 135 -2.01 4.09 -5.70
CA PHE A 135 -1.32 3.92 -4.43
C PHE A 135 -2.28 3.49 -3.31
N VAL A 136 -3.45 4.13 -3.20
CA VAL A 136 -4.46 3.73 -2.20
C VAL A 136 -5.00 2.32 -2.48
N ASP A 137 -5.13 1.92 -3.75
CA ASP A 137 -5.48 0.53 -4.09
C ASP A 137 -4.43 -0.48 -3.64
N ILE A 138 -3.14 -0.16 -3.77
CA ILE A 138 -2.05 -1.01 -3.28
C ILE A 138 -2.16 -1.16 -1.77
N VAL A 139 -2.39 -0.06 -1.05
CA VAL A 139 -2.55 -0.05 0.41
C VAL A 139 -3.75 -0.91 0.83
N LYS A 140 -4.90 -0.70 0.20
CA LYS A 140 -6.14 -1.45 0.50
C LYS A 140 -6.01 -2.94 0.19
N ASN A 141 -5.47 -3.30 -0.97
CA ASN A 141 -5.21 -4.70 -1.31
C ASN A 141 -4.21 -5.35 -0.35
N GLY A 142 -3.22 -4.59 0.14
CA GLY A 142 -2.31 -5.00 1.19
C GLY A 142 -3.04 -5.30 2.50
N GLN A 143 -3.89 -4.38 2.95
CA GLN A 143 -4.73 -4.55 4.14
C GLN A 143 -5.65 -5.77 4.01
N ASP A 144 -6.34 -5.95 2.88
CA ASP A 144 -7.22 -7.09 2.63
C ASP A 144 -6.46 -8.41 2.62
N ARG A 145 -5.28 -8.45 2.02
CA ARG A 145 -4.41 -9.64 2.03
C ARG A 145 -3.96 -9.97 3.44
N LEU A 146 -3.55 -8.96 4.21
CA LEU A 146 -3.19 -9.13 5.60
C LEU A 146 -4.37 -9.67 6.39
N ASN A 147 -5.57 -9.07 6.26
CA ASN A 147 -6.80 -9.48 6.93
C ASN A 147 -7.25 -10.91 6.57
N LYS A 148 -7.00 -11.38 5.35
CA LYS A 148 -7.30 -12.75 4.91
C LYS A 148 -6.25 -13.78 5.35
N ALA A 149 -5.06 -13.36 5.77
CA ALA A 149 -4.03 -14.29 6.22
C ALA A 149 -4.49 -15.04 7.49
N PRO A 150 -4.30 -16.36 7.58
CA PRO A 150 -4.71 -17.15 8.74
C PRO A 150 -3.98 -16.64 9.97
N PHE A 151 -4.73 -16.26 11.00
CA PHE A 151 -4.21 -15.77 12.28
C PHE A 151 -4.66 -16.70 13.40
N ASN A 152 -3.71 -17.33 14.08
CA ASN A 152 -4.01 -18.18 15.23
C ASN A 152 -3.97 -17.33 16.51
N ALA A 153 -5.11 -16.73 16.84
CA ALA A 153 -5.24 -15.84 17.99
C ALA A 153 -4.92 -16.53 19.32
N MET A 154 -5.24 -17.82 19.47
CA MET A 154 -4.90 -18.61 20.67
C MET A 154 -3.39 -18.81 20.85
N ALA A 155 -2.68 -19.11 19.76
CA ALA A 155 -1.23 -19.26 19.79
C ALA A 155 -0.56 -17.93 20.14
N PHE A 156 -0.97 -16.84 19.49
CA PHE A 156 -0.47 -15.50 19.78
C PHE A 156 -0.75 -15.07 21.23
N ALA A 157 -1.95 -15.32 21.77
CA ALA A 157 -2.26 -15.03 23.17
C ALA A 157 -1.37 -15.81 24.15
N SER A 158 -1.01 -17.06 23.80
CA SER A 158 -0.12 -17.88 24.61
C SER A 158 1.33 -17.36 24.55
N GLU A 159 1.82 -16.97 23.37
CA GLU A 159 3.12 -16.31 23.21
C GLU A 159 3.20 -14.97 23.96
N LEU A 160 2.10 -14.19 23.97
CA LEU A 160 2.01 -12.97 24.76
C LEU A 160 2.09 -13.26 26.27
N SER A 161 1.46 -14.33 26.73
CA SER A 161 1.56 -14.77 28.14
C SER A 161 2.99 -15.16 28.50
N ASP A 162 3.67 -15.94 27.66
CA ASP A 162 5.05 -16.34 27.92
C ASP A 162 6.00 -15.13 27.93
N ALA A 163 5.82 -14.20 27.00
CA ALA A 163 6.54 -12.93 26.98
C ALA A 163 6.23 -12.05 28.20
N TYR A 164 5.00 -12.10 28.71
CA TYR A 164 4.57 -11.37 29.90
C TYR A 164 5.22 -11.93 31.16
N ASP A 165 5.27 -13.26 31.31
CA ASP A 165 5.95 -13.92 32.43
C ASP A 165 7.46 -13.57 32.44
N LEU A 166 8.10 -13.57 31.26
CA LEU A 166 9.49 -13.09 31.11
C LEU A 166 9.64 -11.60 31.45
N ALA A 167 8.67 -10.77 31.08
CA ALA A 167 8.69 -9.34 31.38
C ALA A 167 8.53 -9.08 32.89
N ILE A 168 7.67 -9.82 33.60
CA ILE A 168 7.53 -9.74 35.06
C ILE A 168 8.88 -10.02 35.71
N LEU A 169 9.53 -11.12 35.33
CA LEU A 169 10.82 -11.53 35.87
C LEU A 169 11.90 -10.47 35.59
N LYS A 170 11.95 -9.95 34.36
CA LYS A 170 12.94 -8.95 33.95
C LYS A 170 12.76 -7.59 34.64
N TYR A 171 11.53 -7.17 34.88
CA TYR A 171 11.22 -5.87 35.50
C TYR A 171 10.97 -5.97 37.02
N ASN A 172 11.16 -7.15 37.61
CA ASN A 172 10.92 -7.45 39.03
C ASN A 172 9.56 -6.92 39.52
N ARG A 173 8.51 -7.19 38.74
CA ARG A 173 7.14 -6.75 39.05
C ARG A 173 6.39 -7.84 39.81
N GLN A 174 5.29 -7.47 40.48
CA GLN A 174 4.42 -8.45 41.09
C GLN A 174 3.65 -9.22 40.01
N PRO A 175 3.32 -10.51 40.23
CA PRO A 175 2.39 -11.23 39.38
C PRO A 175 1.09 -10.43 39.20
N GLN A 176 0.50 -10.50 38.00
CA GLN A 176 -0.70 -9.73 37.62
C GLN A 176 -0.52 -8.19 37.56
N SER A 177 0.70 -7.66 37.52
CA SER A 177 0.91 -6.21 37.30
C SER A 177 0.60 -5.80 35.86
N ASP A 178 0.11 -4.57 35.67
CA ASP A 178 -0.01 -4.00 34.33
C ASP A 178 1.37 -3.80 33.67
N ILE A 179 1.57 -4.40 32.49
CA ILE A 179 2.79 -4.23 31.69
C ILE A 179 2.45 -3.49 30.41
N TYR A 180 3.27 -2.49 30.07
CA TYR A 180 3.14 -1.77 28.81
C TYR A 180 3.38 -2.69 27.61
N LEU A 181 2.48 -2.62 26.62
CA LEU A 181 2.60 -3.39 25.37
C LEU A 181 3.89 -3.06 24.62
N THR A 182 4.38 -1.83 24.71
CA THR A 182 5.68 -1.42 24.15
C THR A 182 6.88 -2.12 24.80
N ASN A 183 6.79 -2.47 26.09
CA ASN A 183 7.81 -3.25 26.77
C ASN A 183 7.69 -4.74 26.41
N LEU A 184 6.46 -5.24 26.27
CA LEU A 184 6.22 -6.61 25.83
C LEU A 184 6.78 -6.85 24.42
N TYR A 185 6.57 -5.92 23.49
CA TYR A 185 7.18 -5.94 22.16
C TYR A 185 8.71 -6.01 22.20
N LYS A 186 9.37 -5.31 23.14
CA LYS A 186 10.83 -5.39 23.32
C LYS A 186 11.30 -6.75 23.84
N VAL A 187 10.44 -7.50 24.53
CA VAL A 187 10.73 -8.86 25.01
C VAL A 187 10.51 -9.88 23.91
N LEU A 188 9.46 -9.71 23.09
CA LEU A 188 9.15 -10.54 21.92
C LEU A 188 10.19 -10.39 20.80
N ALA A 189 10.64 -9.16 20.54
CA ALA A 189 11.68 -8.86 19.55
C ALA A 189 12.94 -8.28 20.23
N PRO A 190 13.71 -9.13 20.95
CA PRO A 190 14.86 -8.65 21.74
C PRO A 190 16.02 -8.21 20.87
N MET A 191 16.23 -8.82 19.70
CA MET A 191 17.30 -8.46 18.76
C MET A 191 16.83 -7.48 17.68
N SER A 192 17.73 -6.58 17.28
CA SER A 192 17.48 -5.59 16.23
C SER A 192 17.06 -6.21 14.89
N ARG A 193 17.55 -7.41 14.56
CA ARG A 193 17.15 -8.16 13.36
C ARG A 193 15.66 -8.54 13.38
N PHE A 194 15.16 -9.06 14.49
CA PHE A 194 13.73 -9.39 14.62
C PHE A 194 12.83 -8.15 14.55
N ARG A 195 13.29 -6.99 15.02
CA ARG A 195 12.58 -5.71 14.84
C ARG A 195 12.60 -5.19 13.40
N LYS A 196 13.41 -5.78 12.51
CA LYS A 196 13.35 -5.47 11.08
C LYS A 196 12.26 -6.25 10.36
N ASP A 197 12.04 -7.49 10.78
CA ASP A 197 11.08 -8.39 10.14
C ASP A 197 9.70 -8.33 10.82
N TYR A 198 9.65 -7.95 12.10
CA TYR A 198 8.44 -7.77 12.89
C TYR A 198 8.52 -6.43 13.62
N ASP A 199 7.93 -5.40 13.01
CA ASP A 199 7.95 -4.04 13.55
C ASP A 199 6.75 -3.76 14.50
N GLN A 200 6.76 -2.58 15.12
CA GLN A 200 5.73 -2.21 16.09
C GLN A 200 4.33 -2.11 15.45
N GLN A 201 4.25 -1.84 14.14
CA GLN A 201 3.00 -1.76 13.42
C GLN A 201 2.43 -3.15 13.09
N SER A 202 3.29 -4.10 12.71
CA SER A 202 2.92 -5.52 12.59
C SER A 202 2.41 -6.07 13.92
N PHE A 203 3.09 -5.71 15.03
CA PHE A 203 2.62 -6.04 16.37
C PHE A 203 1.26 -5.38 16.71
N ALA A 204 1.06 -4.12 16.34
CA ALA A 204 -0.22 -3.43 16.50
C ALA A 204 -1.34 -4.11 15.69
N PHE A 205 -1.03 -4.59 14.49
CA PHE A 205 -1.97 -5.32 13.64
C PHE A 205 -2.37 -6.66 14.24
N ASP A 206 -1.42 -7.45 14.76
CA ASP A 206 -1.72 -8.72 15.44
C ASP A 206 -2.50 -8.49 16.74
N LEU A 207 -2.21 -7.42 17.47
CA LEU A 207 -3.01 -7.00 18.62
C LEU A 207 -4.44 -6.63 18.22
N ALA A 208 -4.63 -5.91 17.11
CA ALA A 208 -5.96 -5.59 16.60
C ALA A 208 -6.73 -6.88 16.25
N ARG A 209 -6.06 -7.85 15.62
CA ARG A 209 -6.65 -9.16 15.28
C ARG A 209 -7.00 -9.98 16.51
N LEU A 210 -6.14 -9.99 17.52
CA LEU A 210 -6.43 -10.61 18.81
C LEU A 210 -7.64 -9.94 19.48
N TYR A 211 -7.68 -8.61 19.49
CA TYR A 211 -8.80 -7.85 20.04
C TYR A 211 -10.12 -8.14 19.30
N ILE A 212 -10.11 -8.21 17.97
CA ILE A 212 -11.27 -8.56 17.14
C ILE A 212 -11.71 -10.01 17.36
N SER A 213 -10.76 -10.93 17.60
CA SER A 213 -11.07 -12.35 17.80
C SER A 213 -11.90 -12.62 19.07
N GLY A 214 -11.92 -11.67 20.02
CA GLY A 214 -12.72 -11.77 21.24
C GLY A 214 -12.25 -12.87 22.21
N ILE A 215 -11.04 -13.38 22.02
CA ILE A 215 -10.44 -14.35 22.94
C ILE A 215 -10.04 -13.61 24.21
N GLU A 216 -10.54 -14.08 25.34
CA GLU A 216 -10.21 -13.55 26.67
C GLU A 216 -9.31 -14.50 27.48
N GLU A 217 -9.12 -15.74 26.99
CA GLU A 217 -8.41 -16.81 27.66
C GLU A 217 -7.30 -17.38 26.75
N THR A 218 -6.13 -17.63 27.34
CA THR A 218 -5.04 -18.33 26.68
C THR A 218 -5.29 -19.84 26.67
N LYS A 219 -4.50 -20.61 25.89
CA LYS A 219 -4.56 -22.08 25.89
C LYS A 219 -4.30 -22.67 27.29
N ASN A 220 -3.57 -21.93 28.13
CA ASN A 220 -3.21 -22.34 29.49
C ASN A 220 -4.26 -21.92 30.53
N GLY A 221 -5.42 -21.40 30.12
CA GLY A 221 -6.50 -20.97 31.01
C GLY A 221 -6.29 -19.60 31.68
N LYS A 222 -5.14 -18.95 31.47
CA LYS A 222 -4.90 -17.58 31.96
C LYS A 222 -5.77 -16.60 31.20
N LYS A 223 -6.50 -15.75 31.92
CA LYS A 223 -7.26 -14.63 31.35
C LYS A 223 -6.36 -13.42 31.15
N PHE A 224 -6.70 -12.58 30.19
CA PHE A 224 -6.01 -11.31 30.02
C PHE A 224 -6.97 -10.15 29.81
N GLN A 225 -6.55 -8.98 30.27
CA GLN A 225 -7.28 -7.73 30.10
C GLN A 225 -6.33 -6.66 29.56
N PHE A 226 -6.78 -5.96 28.53
CA PHE A 226 -6.09 -4.77 28.05
C PHE A 226 -6.52 -3.55 28.85
N GLY A 227 -5.55 -2.76 29.30
CA GLY A 227 -5.80 -1.47 29.93
C GLY A 227 -6.00 -0.39 28.87
N PRO A 228 -7.17 0.30 28.86
CA PRO A 228 -7.35 1.48 28.02
C PRO A 228 -6.46 2.61 28.53
N THR A 229 -6.05 3.51 27.65
CA THR A 229 -5.28 4.68 28.06
C THR A 229 -5.71 5.91 27.28
N ARG A 230 -5.84 7.03 27.99
CA ARG A 230 -6.14 8.36 27.44
C ARG A 230 -4.89 9.14 26.98
N VAL A 231 -3.69 8.57 27.17
CA VAL A 231 -2.39 9.25 26.98
C VAL A 231 -1.61 8.65 25.80
N GLY A 232 -1.41 9.45 24.76
CA GLY A 232 -1.01 9.01 23.42
C GLY A 232 0.44 8.54 23.21
N GLN A 233 1.37 8.77 24.13
CA GLN A 233 2.79 8.48 23.86
C GLN A 233 3.22 7.01 24.01
N LYS A 234 2.46 6.18 24.74
CA LYS A 234 2.78 4.76 24.96
C LYS A 234 1.68 3.80 24.54
N ALA A 235 0.58 4.32 24.00
CA ALA A 235 -0.52 3.51 23.53
C ALA A 235 -0.26 3.00 22.10
N ILE A 236 -0.63 1.76 21.86
CA ILE A 236 -0.66 1.15 20.54
C ILE A 236 -2.06 1.34 19.98
N ARG A 237 -2.14 1.96 18.80
CA ARG A 237 -3.37 2.15 18.04
C ARG A 237 -3.77 0.82 17.40
N ILE A 238 -5.02 0.42 17.61
CA ILE A 238 -5.64 -0.72 16.94
C ILE A 238 -6.95 -0.27 16.30
N LEU A 239 -7.33 -0.92 15.20
CA LEU A 239 -8.65 -0.77 14.59
C LEU A 239 -9.55 -1.91 15.08
N GLY A 240 -10.65 -1.56 15.75
CA GLY A 240 -11.66 -2.52 16.18
C GLY A 240 -12.55 -3.01 15.04
N ARG A 241 -13.42 -3.98 15.33
CA ARG A 241 -14.34 -4.61 14.35
C ARG A 241 -15.27 -3.62 13.63
N ASP A 242 -15.60 -2.52 14.30
CA ASP A 242 -16.47 -1.45 13.78
C ASP A 242 -15.70 -0.36 13.03
N GLY A 243 -14.39 -0.54 12.80
CA GLY A 243 -13.52 0.52 12.28
C GLY A 243 -13.24 1.64 13.30
N LYS A 244 -13.69 1.47 14.55
CA LYS A 244 -13.40 2.41 15.64
C LYS A 244 -11.98 2.22 16.14
N GLU A 245 -11.25 3.32 16.22
CA GLU A 245 -9.91 3.35 16.78
C GLU A 245 -9.95 3.10 18.28
N GLN A 246 -9.08 2.20 18.75
CA GLN A 246 -8.84 2.01 20.17
C GLN A 246 -7.35 2.10 20.48
N PHE A 247 -7.06 2.56 21.69
CA PHE A 247 -5.71 2.77 22.20
C PHE A 247 -5.45 1.83 23.37
N LEU A 248 -4.64 0.81 23.13
CA LEU A 248 -4.24 -0.15 24.16
C LEU A 248 -2.85 0.24 24.67
N ALA A 249 -2.68 0.43 25.98
CA ALA A 249 -1.36 0.75 26.53
C ALA A 249 -0.76 -0.38 27.35
N THR A 250 -1.58 -1.06 28.15
CA THR A 250 -1.13 -2.14 29.04
C THR A 250 -1.88 -3.43 28.79
N ILE A 251 -1.25 -4.53 29.18
CA ILE A 251 -1.88 -5.84 29.29
C ILE A 251 -1.60 -6.41 30.68
N ARG A 252 -2.60 -7.07 31.24
CA ARG A 252 -2.52 -7.80 32.50
C ARG A 252 -3.01 -9.22 32.26
N PHE A 253 -2.22 -10.20 32.66
CA PHE A 253 -2.67 -11.59 32.75
C PHE A 253 -3.04 -11.92 34.20
N TYR A 254 -4.13 -12.66 34.38
CA TYR A 254 -4.65 -13.11 35.67
C TYR A 254 -5.18 -14.54 35.56
N GLU A 255 -5.34 -15.19 36.71
CA GLU A 255 -5.91 -16.53 36.84
C GLU A 255 -7.43 -16.46 37.04
#